data_AF-A0A238VTW0-F1
#
_entry.id   AF-A0A238VTW0-F1
#
_cell.length_a   1.000
_cell.length_b   1.000
_cell.length_c   1.000
_cell.angle_alpha   90.00
_cell.angle_beta   90.00
_cell.angle_gamma   90.00
#
_symmetry.space_group_name_H-M   'P 1'
#
loop_
_entity.id
_entity.type
_entity.pdbx_description
1 polymer ?
#
loop_
_entity_poly.entity_id
_entity_poly.type
_entity_poly.pdbx_seq_one_letter_code
_entity_poly.pdbx_strand_id
1 'polypeptide(L)'
;MNRPKLDTAAKSNGNAIKSAVAQTLGIDDGDITLNVMLAGGSFGRRAQTTAQIGRKIAEIAKPAGTDGAWKLIWNRTDDLTGGYYRPLTVHKMRTGLNADRNILGWENTVANQSIMTGHFL
;
A
#
# COMPACT_ATOMS: atom_id res chain seq x y z
N MET A 1 33.27 -0.76 10.36
CA MET A 1 33.31 -1.53 9.10
C MET A 1 32.08 -1.13 8.29
N ASN A 2 32.25 -0.47 7.14
CA ASN A 2 31.14 0.10 6.38
C ASN A 2 30.46 -1.04 5.60
N ARG A 3 29.30 -1.52 6.06
CA ARG A 3 28.52 -2.52 5.31
C ARG A 3 27.98 -1.85 4.03
N PRO A 4 27.97 -2.54 2.88
CA PRO A 4 27.35 -1.99 1.68
C PRO A 4 25.87 -1.72 1.95
N LYS A 5 25.41 -0.50 1.71
CA LYS A 5 24.01 -0.12 1.86
C LYS A 5 23.25 -0.47 0.60
N LEU A 6 22.07 -1.08 0.76
CA LEU A 6 21.16 -1.34 -0.35
C LEU A 6 20.37 -0.07 -0.66
N ASP A 7 20.50 0.44 -1.87
CA ASP A 7 19.69 1.55 -2.36
C ASP A 7 18.42 1.03 -3.03
N THR A 8 17.26 1.47 -2.55
CA THR A 8 15.95 1.18 -3.15
C THR A 8 15.19 2.46 -3.40
N ALA A 9 14.36 2.49 -4.45
CA ALA A 9 13.57 3.66 -4.81
C ALA A 9 12.11 3.27 -5.07
N ALA A 10 11.17 3.96 -4.42
CA ALA A 10 9.75 3.63 -4.55
C ALA A 10 8.84 4.87 -4.56
N LYS A 11 7.71 4.76 -5.26
CA LYS A 11 6.68 5.81 -5.40
C LYS A 11 5.52 5.61 -4.39
N SER A 12 5.84 5.23 -3.15
CA SER A 12 4.85 4.79 -2.14
C SER A 12 5.38 4.92 -0.69
N ASN A 13 4.55 4.61 0.31
CA ASN A 13 4.84 4.78 1.75
C ASN A 13 6.20 4.19 2.17
N GLY A 14 7.09 5.05 2.68
CA GLY A 14 8.50 4.72 2.86
C GLY A 14 8.77 3.59 3.87
N ASN A 15 8.24 3.70 5.09
CA ASN A 15 8.65 2.82 6.19
C ASN A 15 8.22 1.36 5.96
N ALA A 16 7.00 1.13 5.46
CA ALA A 16 6.51 -0.23 5.20
C ALA A 16 7.29 -0.95 4.10
N ILE A 17 7.76 -0.22 3.08
CA ILE A 17 8.57 -0.78 1.98
C ILE A 17 9.95 -1.18 2.48
N LYS A 18 10.57 -0.31 3.29
CA LYS A 18 11.89 -0.56 3.85
C LYS A 18 11.91 -1.86 4.65
N SER A 19 10.98 -2.00 5.61
CA SER A 19 10.90 -3.22 6.42
C SER A 19 10.51 -4.45 5.62
N ALA A 20 9.70 -4.32 4.56
CA ALA A 20 9.39 -5.43 3.68
C ALA A 20 10.62 -5.92 2.89
N VAL A 21 11.44 -5.01 2.38
CA VAL A 21 12.70 -5.34 1.69
C VAL A 21 13.68 -6.02 2.67
N ALA A 22 13.85 -5.45 3.87
CA ALA A 22 14.71 -6.02 4.91
C ALA A 22 14.31 -7.45 5.27
N GLN A 23 13.02 -7.68 5.51
CA GLN A 23 12.50 -9.01 5.84
C GLN A 23 12.72 -10.01 4.70
N THR A 24 12.46 -9.62 3.45
CA THR A 24 12.63 -10.52 2.30
C THR A 24 14.10 -10.89 2.05
N LEU A 25 15.01 -9.92 2.21
CA LEU A 25 16.46 -10.12 1.99
C LEU A 25 17.19 -10.67 3.22
N GLY A 26 16.62 -10.56 4.42
CA GLY A 26 17.25 -10.97 5.67
C GLY A 26 18.36 -10.02 6.13
N ILE A 27 18.19 -8.71 5.92
CA ILE A 27 19.16 -7.67 6.30
C ILE A 27 18.55 -6.67 7.30
N ASP A 28 19.39 -5.91 7.99
CA ASP A 28 18.93 -4.88 8.92
C ASP A 28 18.32 -3.69 8.16
N ASP A 29 17.26 -3.09 8.71
CA ASP A 29 16.69 -1.83 8.19
C ASP A 29 17.78 -0.72 8.12
N GLY A 30 18.76 -0.73 9.03
CA GLY A 30 19.88 0.23 9.01
C GLY A 30 20.76 0.15 7.75
N ASP A 31 20.78 -1.01 7.10
CA ASP A 31 21.58 -1.29 5.90
C ASP A 31 20.82 -0.95 4.60
N ILE A 32 19.62 -0.35 4.70
CA ILE A 32 18.80 0.04 3.53
C ILE A 32 18.63 1.56 3.45
N THR A 33 18.99 2.13 2.31
CA THR A 33 18.62 3.48 1.90
C THR A 33 17.34 3.43 1.07
N LEU A 34 16.28 4.11 1.50
CA LEU A 34 15.05 4.23 0.72
C LEU A 34 14.88 5.64 0.15
N ASN A 35 14.83 5.71 -1.16
CA ASN A 35 14.59 6.92 -1.93
C ASN A 35 13.10 6.99 -2.30
N VAL A 36 12.35 7.86 -1.64
CA VAL A 36 10.94 8.09 -2.00
C VAL A 36 10.90 8.99 -3.23
N MET A 37 10.37 8.47 -4.34
CA MET A 37 10.32 9.17 -5.62
C MET A 37 8.99 9.90 -5.81
N LEU A 38 9.02 10.98 -6.61
CA LEU A 38 7.80 11.65 -7.07
C LEU A 38 6.89 10.67 -7.82
N ALA A 39 5.62 10.68 -7.44
CA ALA A 39 4.60 9.79 -7.96
C ALA A 39 3.50 10.60 -8.68
N GLY A 40 3.12 10.15 -9.88
CA GLY A 40 2.01 10.73 -10.66
C GLY A 40 0.63 10.35 -10.11
N GLY A 41 0.38 10.61 -8.83
CA GLY A 41 -0.85 10.24 -8.13
C GLY A 41 -0.94 8.75 -7.75
N SER A 42 -1.66 8.46 -6.67
CA SER A 42 -2.03 7.10 -6.26
C SER A 42 -3.46 6.97 -5.77
N PHE A 43 -4.10 8.08 -5.35
CA PHE A 43 -5.47 8.11 -4.84
C PHE A 43 -5.74 7.06 -3.73
N GLY A 44 -4.76 6.87 -2.84
CA GLY A 44 -4.82 5.90 -1.74
C GLY A 44 -4.40 4.48 -2.12
N ARG A 45 -4.36 4.13 -3.41
CA ARG A 45 -4.02 2.77 -3.87
C ARG A 45 -2.63 2.32 -3.42
N ARG A 46 -1.66 3.23 -3.23
CA ARG A 46 -0.29 2.90 -2.84
C ARG A 46 -0.02 2.94 -1.33
N ALA A 47 -1.05 3.17 -0.50
CA ALA A 47 -0.98 3.11 0.95
C ALA A 47 -1.30 1.68 1.47
N GLN A 48 -0.64 0.67 0.91
CA GLN A 48 -0.92 -0.74 1.20
C GLN A 48 -0.03 -1.22 2.35
N THR A 49 -0.63 -1.87 3.35
CA THR A 49 0.09 -2.46 4.50
C THR A 49 1.01 -3.61 4.09
N THR A 50 0.72 -4.28 2.98
CA THR A 50 1.49 -5.42 2.47
C THR A 50 2.79 -5.03 1.77
N ALA A 51 2.98 -3.74 1.44
CA ALA A 51 4.20 -3.23 0.80
C ALA A 51 4.68 -4.06 -0.41
N GLN A 52 3.74 -4.53 -1.24
CA GLN A 52 3.97 -5.50 -2.32
C GLN A 52 5.13 -5.14 -3.25
N ILE A 53 5.31 -3.85 -3.56
CA ILE A 53 6.40 -3.41 -4.44
C ILE A 53 7.78 -3.73 -3.84
N GLY A 54 7.95 -3.54 -2.52
CA GLY A 54 9.20 -3.80 -1.81
C GLY A 54 9.48 -5.29 -1.73
N ARG A 55 8.46 -6.11 -1.44
CA ARG A 55 8.59 -7.57 -1.42
C ARG A 55 8.98 -8.12 -2.79
N LYS A 56 8.24 -7.76 -3.85
CA LYS A 56 8.48 -8.31 -5.20
C LYS A 56 9.86 -7.94 -5.74
N ILE A 57 10.32 -6.69 -5.58
CA ILE A 57 11.66 -6.32 -6.05
C ILE A 57 12.75 -7.05 -5.26
N ALA A 58 12.57 -7.24 -3.95
CA ALA A 58 13.50 -7.99 -3.12
C ALA A 58 13.52 -9.49 -3.47
N GLU A 59 12.36 -10.09 -3.76
CA GLU A 59 12.24 -11.48 -4.22
C GLU A 59 12.93 -11.69 -5.58
N ILE A 60 12.91 -10.70 -6.47
CA ILE A 60 13.65 -10.72 -7.75
C ILE A 60 15.16 -10.58 -7.51
N ALA A 61 15.56 -9.64 -6.65
CA ALA A 61 16.98 -9.36 -6.39
C ALA A 61 17.69 -10.50 -5.65
N LYS A 62 17.00 -11.18 -4.73
CA LYS A 62 17.56 -12.23 -3.86
C LYS A 62 18.28 -13.36 -4.62
N PRO A 63 17.68 -14.02 -5.64
CA PRO A 63 18.37 -15.03 -6.43
C PRO A 63 19.34 -14.44 -7.46
N ALA A 64 19.12 -13.19 -7.88
CA ALA A 64 19.89 -12.56 -8.95
C ALA A 64 21.17 -11.84 -8.45
N GLY A 65 21.29 -11.66 -7.13
CA GLY A 65 22.39 -10.97 -6.48
C GLY A 65 22.07 -9.50 -6.17
N THR A 66 22.64 -9.00 -5.07
CA THR A 66 22.46 -7.61 -4.60
C THR A 66 23.40 -6.60 -5.26
N ASP A 67 24.38 -7.08 -6.03
CA ASP A 67 25.39 -6.22 -6.68
C ASP A 67 24.90 -5.64 -8.03
N GLY A 68 23.65 -5.92 -8.40
CA GLY A 68 23.00 -5.45 -9.62
C GLY A 68 21.90 -4.41 -9.37
N ALA A 69 21.48 -3.72 -10.44
CA ALA A 69 20.35 -2.80 -10.40
C ALA A 69 19.09 -3.44 -10.99
N TRP A 70 18.04 -3.54 -10.17
CA TRP A 70 16.78 -4.16 -10.55
C TRP A 70 15.66 -3.12 -10.66
N LYS A 71 14.91 -3.12 -11.76
CA LYS A 71 13.79 -2.21 -11.99
C LYS A 71 12.50 -2.98 -12.23
N LEU A 72 11.56 -2.87 -11.30
CA LEU A 72 10.21 -3.40 -11.45
C LEU A 72 9.26 -2.29 -11.92
N ILE A 73 8.60 -2.53 -13.06
CA ILE A 73 7.52 -1.68 -13.59
C ILE A 73 6.32 -2.58 -13.82
N TRP A 74 5.17 -2.24 -13.23
CA TRP A 74 3.91 -2.88 -13.58
C TRP A 74 3.33 -2.27 -14.84
N ASN A 75 2.84 -3.14 -15.72
CA ASN A 75 2.02 -2.69 -16.83
C ASN A 75 0.66 -2.17 -16.29
N ARG A 76 -0.09 -1.46 -17.15
CA ARG A 76 -1.37 -0.87 -16.75
C ARG A 76 -2.39 -1.93 -16.31
N THR A 77 -2.44 -3.06 -16.99
CA THR A 77 -3.36 -4.16 -16.69
C THR A 77 -3.06 -4.79 -15.33
N ASP A 78 -1.80 -5.15 -15.06
CA ASP A 78 -1.34 -5.70 -13.78
C ASP A 78 -1.60 -4.72 -12.63
N ASP A 79 -1.39 -3.42 -12.87
CA ASP A 79 -1.65 -2.39 -11.87
C ASP A 79 -3.15 -2.26 -11.56
N LEU A 80 -4.01 -2.44 -12.56
CA LEU A 80 -5.44 -2.51 -12.34
C LEU A 80 -5.82 -3.79 -11.62
N THR A 81 -5.53 -4.96 -12.18
CA THR A 81 -6.03 -6.25 -11.68
C THR A 81 -5.44 -6.65 -10.33
N GLY A 82 -4.18 -6.30 -10.04
CA GLY A 82 -3.49 -6.67 -8.80
C GLY A 82 -3.72 -5.71 -7.61
N GLY A 83 -4.75 -4.86 -7.68
CA GLY A 83 -4.96 -3.74 -6.76
C GLY A 83 -5.92 -4.00 -5.59
N TYR A 84 -5.70 -3.24 -4.51
CA TYR A 84 -6.72 -2.99 -3.49
C TYR A 84 -7.69 -1.95 -4.03
N TYR A 85 -8.90 -2.38 -4.34
CA TYR A 85 -9.98 -1.48 -4.76
C TYR A 85 -10.67 -0.87 -3.55
N ARG A 86 -11.39 0.24 -3.78
CA ARG A 86 -12.27 0.79 -2.75
C ARG A 86 -13.30 -0.28 -2.38
N PRO A 87 -13.41 -0.69 -1.10
CA PRO A 87 -14.35 -1.72 -0.70
C PRO A 87 -15.79 -1.28 -1.00
N LEU A 88 -16.60 -2.23 -1.47
CA LEU A 88 -18.04 -2.03 -1.50
C LEU A 88 -18.51 -1.74 -0.07
N THR A 89 -19.20 -0.62 0.10
CA THR A 89 -19.70 -0.17 1.39
C THR A 89 -21.19 0.12 1.27
N VAL A 90 -21.97 -0.49 2.15
CA VAL A 90 -23.42 -0.29 2.21
C VAL A 90 -23.72 0.63 3.41
N HIS A 91 -24.50 1.66 3.14
CA HIS A 91 -24.99 2.61 4.14
C HIS A 91 -26.50 2.51 4.25
N LYS A 92 -27.03 2.41 5.47
CA LYS A 92 -28.44 2.58 5.76
C LYS A 92 -28.58 3.79 6.68
N MET A 93 -29.18 4.86 6.15
CA MET A 93 -29.36 6.12 6.86
C MET A 93 -30.84 6.40 7.12
N ARG A 94 -31.15 6.87 8.33
CA ARG A 94 -32.46 7.40 8.73
C ARG A 94 -32.26 8.79 9.32
N THR A 95 -33.12 9.73 8.95
CA THR A 95 -33.04 11.13 9.44
C THR A 95 -34.42 11.58 9.87
N GLY A 96 -34.52 12.21 11.03
CA GLY A 96 -35.73 12.88 11.50
C GLY A 96 -35.63 14.39 11.24
N LEU A 97 -36.67 14.98 10.66
CA LEU A 97 -36.78 16.43 10.45
C LEU A 97 -37.98 16.99 11.21
N ASN A 98 -37.91 18.25 11.66
CA ASN A 98 -39.07 18.98 12.16
C ASN A 98 -39.89 19.60 11.00
N ALA A 99 -40.99 20.29 11.33
CA ALA A 99 -41.86 20.93 10.32
C ALA A 99 -41.12 21.98 9.46
N ASP A 100 -40.13 22.67 10.02
CA ASP A 100 -39.30 23.66 9.33
C ASP A 100 -38.15 23.05 8.51
N ARG A 101 -38.11 21.70 8.40
CA ARG A 101 -37.05 20.92 7.76
C ARG A 101 -35.68 20.98 8.47
N ASN A 102 -35.65 21.35 9.74
CA ASN A 102 -34.45 21.25 10.56
C ASN A 102 -34.20 19.80 10.99
N ILE A 103 -32.94 19.40 11.05
CA ILE A 103 -32.53 18.05 11.48
C ILE A 103 -32.76 17.91 13.00
N LEU A 104 -33.54 16.91 13.40
CA LEU A 104 -33.72 16.53 14.80
C LEU A 104 -32.72 15.45 15.24
N GLY A 105 -32.30 14.61 14.29
CA GLY A 105 -31.32 13.55 14.52
C GLY A 105 -31.22 12.61 13.33
N TRP A 106 -30.22 11.73 13.37
CA TRP A 106 -30.06 10.67 12.39
C TRP A 106 -29.53 9.38 13.02
N GLU A 107 -29.66 8.29 12.27
CA GLU A 107 -29.02 7.00 12.51
C GLU A 107 -28.35 6.57 11.21
N ASN A 108 -27.10 6.10 11.26
CA ASN A 108 -26.37 5.57 10.11
C ASN A 108 -25.71 4.25 10.47
N THR A 109 -26.16 3.16 9.85
CA THR A 109 -25.51 1.85 9.94
C THR A 109 -24.66 1.64 8.69
N VAL A 110 -23.39 1.31 8.88
CA VAL A 110 -22.43 1.09 7.79
C VAL A 110 -21.89 -0.33 7.86
N ALA A 111 -21.93 -1.02 6.72
CA ALA A 111 -21.28 -2.32 6.53
C ALA A 111 -20.24 -2.21 5.41
N ASN A 112 -18.99 -2.53 5.70
CA ASN A 112 -17.88 -2.52 4.74
C ASN A 112 -17.03 -3.77 4.89
N GLN A 113 -16.30 -4.12 3.83
CA GLN A 113 -15.27 -5.16 3.93
C GLN A 113 -14.11 -4.67 4.81
N SER A 114 -13.56 -5.59 5.61
CA SER A 114 -12.43 -5.31 6.51
C SER A 114 -11.16 -4.97 5.72
N ILE A 115 -10.49 -3.88 6.09
CA ILE A 115 -9.19 -3.49 5.54
C ILE A 115 -8.07 -4.39 6.09
N MET A 116 -8.24 -4.94 7.30
CA MET A 116 -7.21 -5.74 8.00
C MET A 116 -7.18 -7.19 7.55
N THR A 117 -8.35 -7.77 7.24
CA THR A 117 -8.48 -9.18 6.85
C THR A 117 -8.10 -9.41 5.39
N GLY A 118 -7.91 -8.34 4.61
CA GLY A 118 -7.60 -8.41 3.18
C GLY A 118 -8.81 -8.73 2.32
N HIS A 119 -8.70 -8.40 1.04
CA HIS A 119 -9.70 -8.76 0.02
C HIS A 119 -9.06 -9.79 -0.90
N PHE A 120 -9.60 -11.01 -0.93
CA PHE A 120 -9.37 -11.96 -2.01
C PHE A 120 -10.63 -11.92 -2.89
N LEU A 121 -10.44 -11.53 -4.14
CA LEU A 121 -11.17 -12.14 -5.25
C LEU A 121 -10.19 -13.13 -5.90
#